data_AF-A0A927LM30-F1
#
_entry.id   AF-A0A927LM30-F1
#
_cell.length_a   1.000
_cell.length_b   1.000
_cell.length_c   1.000
_cell.angle_alpha   90.00
_cell.angle_beta   90.00
_cell.angle_gamma   90.00
#
_symmetry.space_group_name_H-M   'P 1'
#
loop_
_entity.id
_entity.type
_entity.pdbx_description
1 polymer ?
#
loop_
_entity_poly.entity_id
_entity_poly.type
_entity_poly.pdbx_seq_one_letter_code
_entity_poly.pdbx_strand_id
1 'polypeptide(L)'
;MLPVILLSTLSLLFLALYVYQTSSAFQNAGVAADRAAFIWDNSKKDVITGDYPVDQNDGLYWRLHSDSMSDLFRFLIPNPAAQITLPAATKGSDTGPEGKLTKVGRSLSPDWSGTMSYLNSGISREVTVNLEKPFRSPQFMIRKLQQQVSSTASAQVVDPVEGIRLIDLTRTFIQEVQGKIKPDAALKAMVEPKSVPDPAAVINNHESAASYLRTLVNGKEQTMVVNGSTKRVVDALDANKVAHQAYYTFNENQLRKEQMPKDAALLRDGGQVTGVVWHFFKLSKQDKVKLSNGLRQELERQGIVVVIHE
;
A
#
# COMPACT_ATOMS: atom_id res chain seq x y z
N MET A 1 -25.93 -66.37 9.04
CA MET A 1 -25.45 -65.69 7.82
C MET A 1 -25.95 -64.25 7.73
N LEU A 2 -27.27 -64.01 7.73
CA LEU A 2 -27.86 -62.66 7.64
C LEU A 2 -27.37 -61.65 8.72
N PRO A 3 -27.19 -62.02 10.01
CA PRO A 3 -26.71 -61.09 11.03
C PRO A 3 -25.25 -60.65 10.82
N VAL A 4 -24.40 -61.55 10.31
CA VAL A 4 -22.99 -61.25 10.05
C VAL A 4 -22.87 -60.31 8.86
N ILE A 5 -23.62 -60.58 7.78
CA ILE A 5 -23.65 -59.70 6.60
C ILE A 5 -24.16 -58.30 6.97
N LEU A 6 -25.21 -58.20 7.80
CA LEU A 6 -25.73 -56.93 8.29
C LEU A 6 -24.68 -56.16 9.13
N LEU A 7 -23.99 -56.83 10.05
CA LEU A 7 -22.95 -56.19 10.86
C LEU A 7 -21.75 -55.74 10.02
N SER A 8 -21.33 -56.55 9.05
CA SER A 8 -20.25 -56.20 8.13
C SER A 8 -20.61 -55.01 7.25
N THR A 9 -21.83 -54.97 6.70
CA THR A 9 -22.31 -53.85 5.87
C THR A 9 -22.45 -52.57 6.67
N LEU A 10 -23.02 -52.62 7.88
CA LEU A 10 -23.08 -51.46 8.78
C LEU A 10 -21.68 -50.96 9.15
N SER A 11 -20.74 -51.84 9.45
CA SER A 11 -19.35 -51.46 9.78
C SER A 11 -18.67 -50.75 8.61
N LEU A 12 -18.83 -51.26 7.39
CA LEU A 12 -18.31 -50.62 6.18
C LEU A 12 -18.94 -49.25 5.93
N LEU A 13 -20.25 -49.11 6.19
CA LEU A 13 -20.96 -47.83 6.05
C LEU A 13 -20.43 -46.78 7.04
N PHE A 14 -20.25 -47.15 8.31
CA PHE A 14 -19.69 -46.23 9.31
C PHE A 14 -18.23 -45.88 9.02
N LEU A 15 -17.43 -46.82 8.51
CA LEU A 15 -16.07 -46.53 8.06
C LEU A 15 -16.08 -45.54 6.90
N ALA A 16 -16.93 -45.75 5.89
CA ALA A 16 -17.07 -44.83 4.77
C ALA A 16 -17.51 -43.43 5.22
N LEU A 17 -18.46 -43.33 6.16
CA LEU A 17 -18.88 -42.07 6.76
C LEU A 17 -17.74 -41.38 7.53
N TYR A 18 -16.94 -42.14 8.29
CA TYR A 18 -15.80 -41.59 9.03
C TYR A 18 -14.74 -41.02 8.08
N VAL A 19 -14.39 -41.76 7.03
CA VAL A 19 -13.45 -41.31 6.00
C VAL A 19 -13.99 -40.07 5.29
N TYR A 20 -15.28 -40.07 4.91
CA TYR A 20 -15.94 -38.92 4.29
C TYR A 20 -15.90 -37.68 5.19
N GLN A 21 -16.25 -37.82 6.48
CA GLN A 21 -16.23 -36.70 7.40
C GLN A 21 -14.81 -36.17 7.62
N THR A 22 -13.82 -37.05 7.74
CA THR A 22 -12.41 -36.65 7.86
C THR A 22 -11.95 -35.89 6.62
N SER A 23 -12.22 -36.40 5.42
CA SER A 23 -11.87 -35.73 4.16
C SER A 23 -12.59 -34.38 4.01
N SER A 24 -13.87 -34.32 4.37
CA SER A 24 -14.66 -33.08 4.39
C SER A 24 -14.07 -32.07 5.37
N ALA A 25 -13.60 -32.51 6.54
CA ALA A 25 -12.96 -31.64 7.52
C ALA A 25 -11.67 -31.01 6.95
N PHE A 26 -10.77 -31.82 6.39
CA PHE A 26 -9.55 -31.31 5.74
C PHE A 26 -9.85 -30.35 4.59
N GLN A 27 -10.83 -30.66 3.74
CA GLN A 27 -11.22 -29.78 2.64
C GLN A 27 -11.75 -28.43 3.16
N ASN A 28 -12.64 -28.44 4.15
CA ASN A 28 -13.20 -27.21 4.72
C ASN A 28 -12.13 -26.39 5.45
N ALA A 29 -11.24 -27.03 6.20
CA ALA A 29 -10.14 -26.37 6.88
C ALA A 29 -9.17 -25.74 5.86
N GLY A 30 -8.81 -26.47 4.81
CA GLY A 30 -7.93 -25.99 3.74
C GLY A 30 -8.52 -24.79 3.00
N VAL A 31 -9.77 -24.90 2.54
CA VAL A 31 -10.46 -23.79 1.85
C VAL A 31 -10.60 -22.57 2.76
N ALA A 32 -10.87 -22.76 4.06
CA ALA A 32 -10.93 -21.64 5.00
C ALA A 32 -9.57 -20.98 5.22
N ALA A 33 -8.49 -21.77 5.35
CA ALA A 33 -7.14 -21.24 5.47
C ALA A 33 -6.74 -20.45 4.22
N ASP A 34 -6.97 -21.01 3.03
CA ASP A 34 -6.66 -20.36 1.74
C ASP A 34 -7.45 -19.08 1.56
N ARG A 35 -8.76 -19.09 1.84
CA ARG A 35 -9.61 -17.88 1.74
C ARG A 35 -9.15 -16.80 2.70
N ALA A 36 -8.83 -17.15 3.95
CA ALA A 36 -8.33 -16.20 4.93
C ALA A 36 -7.00 -15.59 4.46
N ALA A 37 -6.07 -16.42 3.97
CA ALA A 37 -4.79 -15.94 3.44
C ALA A 37 -4.96 -15.06 2.19
N PHE A 38 -5.91 -15.40 1.31
CA PHE A 38 -6.17 -14.70 0.06
C PHE A 38 -6.75 -13.29 0.23
N ILE A 39 -7.64 -13.09 1.21
CA ILE A 39 -8.23 -11.76 1.48
C ILE A 39 -7.32 -10.87 2.34
N TRP A 40 -6.15 -11.36 2.75
CA TRP A 40 -5.40 -10.72 3.84
C TRP A 40 -4.91 -9.32 3.50
N ASP A 41 -4.71 -9.01 2.23
CA ASP A 41 -4.28 -7.70 1.74
C ASP A 41 -5.36 -6.61 1.87
N ASN A 42 -6.65 -6.98 1.95
CA ASN A 42 -7.74 -6.03 2.15
C ASN A 42 -8.96 -6.68 2.84
N SER A 43 -9.32 -6.17 4.04
CA SER A 43 -10.48 -6.64 4.81
C SER A 43 -11.83 -6.56 4.09
N LYS A 44 -11.94 -5.73 3.05
CA LYS A 44 -13.17 -5.50 2.29
C LYS A 44 -13.42 -6.54 1.20
N LYS A 45 -12.42 -7.33 0.80
CA LYS A 45 -12.54 -8.42 -0.18
C LYS A 45 -13.61 -9.44 0.18
N ASP A 46 -14.48 -9.75 -0.78
CA ASP A 46 -15.37 -10.90 -0.66
C ASP A 46 -14.57 -12.20 -0.53
N VAL A 47 -15.00 -13.07 0.38
CA VAL A 47 -14.24 -14.28 0.75
C VAL A 47 -14.27 -15.38 -0.30
N ILE A 48 -15.18 -15.29 -1.29
CA ILE A 48 -15.36 -16.29 -2.34
C ILE A 48 -14.82 -15.79 -3.67
N THR A 49 -15.17 -14.56 -4.05
CA THR A 49 -14.85 -13.94 -5.33
C THR A 49 -13.56 -13.14 -5.30
N GLY A 50 -13.19 -12.57 -4.14
CA GLY A 50 -12.08 -11.64 -4.02
C GLY A 50 -12.39 -10.21 -4.45
N ASP A 51 -13.62 -9.94 -4.90
CA ASP A 51 -14.03 -8.62 -5.36
C ASP A 51 -14.16 -7.64 -4.19
N TYR A 52 -13.79 -6.38 -4.44
CA TYR A 52 -14.00 -5.27 -3.53
C TYR A 52 -14.09 -3.95 -4.32
N PRO A 53 -14.88 -2.98 -3.85
CA PRO A 53 -14.92 -1.64 -4.43
C PRO A 53 -13.57 -0.91 -4.29
N VAL A 54 -13.14 -0.19 -5.34
CA VAL A 54 -11.83 0.51 -5.36
C VAL A 54 -11.72 1.58 -4.28
N ASP A 55 -12.85 2.14 -3.85
CA ASP A 55 -12.98 3.13 -2.78
C ASP A 55 -12.96 2.53 -1.36
N GLN A 56 -12.99 1.19 -1.24
CA GLN A 56 -13.04 0.48 0.04
C GLN A 56 -11.79 -0.36 0.25
N ASN A 57 -10.76 0.27 0.82
CA ASN A 57 -9.48 -0.35 1.14
C ASN A 57 -9.16 -0.24 2.63
N ASP A 58 -8.33 -1.17 3.10
CA ASP A 58 -7.60 -0.96 4.35
C ASP A 58 -6.67 0.26 4.18
N GLY A 59 -6.52 1.08 5.23
CA GLY A 59 -5.72 2.30 5.18
C GLY A 59 -4.25 2.03 4.86
N LEU A 60 -3.55 2.99 4.24
CA LEU A 60 -2.16 2.87 3.76
C LEU A 60 -1.21 2.24 4.79
N TYR A 61 -1.39 2.55 6.08
CA TYR A 61 -0.52 2.08 7.15
C TYR A 61 -1.05 0.85 7.89
N TRP A 62 -2.09 0.17 7.41
CA TRP A 62 -2.76 -0.94 8.10
C TRP A 62 -1.79 -2.05 8.52
N ARG A 63 -0.76 -2.33 7.71
CA ARG A 63 0.28 -3.33 8.02
C ARG A 63 1.08 -3.01 9.28
N LEU A 64 1.15 -1.73 9.64
CA LEU A 64 1.91 -1.29 10.81
C LEU A 64 1.08 -1.27 12.10
N HIS A 65 -0.21 -0.93 11.99
CA HIS A 65 -1.07 -0.76 13.16
C HIS A 65 -2.12 -1.85 13.35
N SER A 66 -2.36 -2.70 12.35
CA SER A 66 -3.49 -3.65 12.31
C SER A 66 -3.17 -5.00 11.66
N ASP A 67 -1.89 -5.40 11.60
CA ASP A 67 -1.45 -6.72 11.10
C ASP A 67 -0.65 -7.52 12.16
N SER A 68 -1.06 -7.42 13.43
CA SER A 68 -0.40 -8.08 14.58
C SER A 68 1.12 -7.91 14.64
N MET A 69 1.64 -6.69 14.41
CA MET A 69 3.09 -6.41 14.47
C MET A 69 3.75 -6.82 15.79
N SER A 70 3.00 -6.85 16.90
CA SER A 70 3.50 -7.30 18.19
C SER A 70 3.98 -8.76 18.19
N ASP A 71 3.47 -9.59 17.27
CA ASP A 71 3.90 -10.99 17.12
C ASP A 71 5.38 -11.12 16.73
N LEU A 72 5.94 -10.10 16.05
CA LEU A 72 7.37 -10.04 15.71
C LEU A 72 8.26 -10.02 16.94
N PHE A 73 7.74 -9.48 18.05
CA PHE A 73 8.46 -9.35 19.31
C PHE A 73 8.07 -10.44 20.31
N ARG A 74 7.41 -11.52 19.86
CA ARG A 74 6.98 -12.63 20.73
C ARG A 74 8.14 -13.27 21.51
N PHE A 75 9.35 -13.23 20.94
CA PHE A 75 10.56 -13.71 21.61
C PHE A 75 10.99 -12.85 22.81
N LEU A 76 10.60 -11.57 22.85
CA LEU A 76 10.80 -10.67 23.99
C LEU A 76 9.58 -10.65 24.93
N ILE A 77 8.38 -10.54 24.36
CA ILE A 77 7.12 -10.37 25.10
C ILE A 77 6.13 -11.42 24.60
N PRO A 78 5.72 -12.38 25.43
CA PRO A 78 4.70 -13.36 25.04
C PRO A 78 3.41 -12.65 24.60
N ASN A 79 3.16 -12.61 23.29
CA ASN A 79 1.93 -12.07 22.71
C ASN A 79 1.06 -13.23 22.19
N PRO A 80 -0.23 -13.32 22.55
CA PRO A 80 -1.13 -14.27 21.91
C PRO A 80 -1.28 -13.95 20.41
N ALA A 81 -1.35 -15.00 19.59
CA ALA A 81 -1.63 -14.85 18.17
C ALA A 81 -3.08 -14.37 18.01
N ALA A 82 -3.36 -13.62 16.94
CA ALA A 82 -4.74 -13.25 16.63
C ALA A 82 -5.55 -14.53 16.41
N GLN A 83 -6.62 -14.73 17.19
CA GLN A 83 -7.36 -15.99 17.20
C GLN A 83 -8.86 -15.75 17.40
N ILE A 84 -9.65 -16.55 16.70
CA ILE A 84 -11.10 -16.62 16.86
C ILE A 84 -11.54 -18.06 17.13
N THR A 85 -12.70 -18.21 17.75
CA THR A 85 -13.38 -19.49 17.94
C THR A 85 -14.49 -19.67 16.92
N LEU A 86 -14.72 -20.92 16.53
CA LEU A 86 -15.79 -21.32 15.61
C LEU A 86 -16.94 -22.00 16.38
N PRO A 87 -18.20 -21.77 15.99
CA PRO A 87 -18.64 -20.90 14.89
C PRO A 87 -18.42 -19.40 15.17
N ALA A 88 -18.01 -18.66 14.15
CA ALA A 88 -17.66 -17.24 14.31
C ALA A 88 -18.89 -16.38 14.65
N ALA A 89 -18.71 -15.39 15.52
CA ALA A 89 -19.79 -14.50 15.92
C ALA A 89 -20.36 -13.71 14.71
N THR A 90 -21.69 -13.63 14.63
CA THR A 90 -22.41 -12.85 13.61
C THR A 90 -22.22 -11.34 13.74
N LYS A 91 -21.77 -10.86 14.91
CA LYS A 91 -21.36 -9.47 15.15
C LYS A 91 -19.91 -9.45 15.61
N GLY A 92 -19.08 -8.67 14.94
CA GLY A 92 -17.66 -8.50 15.23
C GLY A 92 -17.07 -7.43 14.32
N SER A 93 -15.91 -6.88 14.71
CA SER A 93 -15.14 -5.99 13.83
C SER A 93 -14.77 -6.76 12.57
N ASP A 94 -14.99 -6.19 11.38
CA ASP A 94 -14.52 -6.77 10.12
C ASP A 94 -13.10 -6.27 9.77
N THR A 95 -12.46 -5.50 10.64
CA THR A 95 -11.11 -4.95 10.45
C THR A 95 -10.08 -5.65 11.32
N GLY A 96 -8.81 -5.55 10.92
CA GLY A 96 -7.70 -6.22 11.60
C GLY A 96 -7.69 -7.74 11.42
N PRO A 97 -6.76 -8.44 12.07
CA PRO A 97 -6.54 -9.87 11.84
C PRO A 97 -7.73 -10.72 12.28
N GLU A 98 -8.26 -10.50 13.49
CA GLU A 98 -9.43 -11.22 14.00
C GLU A 98 -10.69 -10.95 13.18
N GLY A 99 -10.82 -9.74 12.63
CA GLY A 99 -11.94 -9.40 11.76
C GLY A 99 -11.88 -10.10 10.40
N LYS A 100 -10.68 -10.14 9.80
CA LYS A 100 -10.41 -10.92 8.58
C LYS A 100 -10.70 -12.41 8.80
N LEU A 101 -10.26 -12.97 9.93
CA LEU A 101 -10.57 -14.36 10.31
C LEU A 101 -12.07 -14.56 10.53
N THR A 102 -12.75 -13.64 11.23
CA THR A 102 -14.18 -13.72 11.52
C THR A 102 -15.00 -13.74 10.22
N LYS A 103 -14.61 -12.92 9.24
CA LYS A 103 -15.27 -12.85 7.94
C LYS A 103 -15.27 -14.22 7.24
N VAL A 104 -14.14 -14.91 7.25
CA VAL A 104 -14.03 -16.27 6.69
C VAL A 104 -14.74 -17.30 7.57
N GLY A 105 -14.62 -17.20 8.88
CA GLY A 105 -15.29 -18.09 9.84
C GLY A 105 -16.82 -18.06 9.71
N ARG A 106 -17.41 -16.92 9.32
CA ARG A 106 -18.86 -16.81 9.03
C ARG A 106 -19.29 -17.56 7.76
N SER A 107 -18.36 -17.86 6.85
CA SER A 107 -18.64 -18.66 5.63
C SER A 107 -18.65 -20.17 5.90
N LEU A 108 -18.15 -20.60 7.06
CA LEU A 108 -18.17 -22.00 7.48
C LEU A 108 -19.55 -22.37 8.06
N SER A 109 -19.94 -23.63 7.86
CA SER A 109 -21.15 -24.17 8.48
C SER A 109 -21.05 -24.12 10.02
N PRO A 110 -22.14 -23.74 10.74
CA PRO A 110 -22.15 -23.69 12.20
C PRO A 110 -21.97 -25.05 12.88
N ASP A 111 -22.04 -26.14 12.10
CA ASP A 111 -21.76 -27.51 12.55
C ASP A 111 -20.29 -27.74 12.94
N TRP A 112 -19.38 -26.88 12.48
CA TRP A 112 -17.95 -26.98 12.78
C TRP A 112 -17.62 -26.15 14.01
N SER A 113 -16.94 -26.78 14.97
CA SER A 113 -16.28 -26.11 16.08
C SER A 113 -14.77 -26.04 15.84
N GLY A 114 -14.06 -25.26 16.65
CA GLY A 114 -12.60 -25.18 16.59
C GLY A 114 -12.11 -23.75 16.61
N THR A 115 -10.96 -23.48 15.98
CA THR A 115 -10.34 -22.16 16.01
C THR A 115 -9.69 -21.79 14.68
N MET A 116 -9.64 -20.49 14.40
CA MET A 116 -8.81 -19.93 13.34
C MET A 116 -7.83 -18.96 13.98
N SER A 117 -6.56 -19.02 13.59
CA SER A 117 -5.51 -18.14 14.12
C SER A 117 -4.62 -17.60 13.03
N TYR A 118 -4.08 -16.42 13.25
CA TYR A 118 -3.10 -15.78 12.40
C TYR A 118 -1.84 -15.47 13.19
N LEU A 119 -0.68 -15.73 12.58
CA LEU A 119 0.62 -15.43 13.14
C LEU A 119 1.46 -14.62 12.16
N ASN A 120 1.92 -13.45 12.61
CA ASN A 120 2.89 -12.64 11.87
C ASN A 120 4.31 -12.89 12.38
N SER A 121 5.11 -13.64 11.62
CA SER A 121 6.54 -13.88 11.91
C SER A 121 7.47 -12.99 11.07
N GLY A 122 6.94 -11.92 10.45
CA GLY A 122 7.68 -10.91 9.70
C GLY A 122 7.98 -11.34 8.27
N ILE A 123 8.80 -12.38 8.12
CA ILE A 123 9.15 -12.94 6.80
C ILE A 123 8.06 -13.92 6.33
N SER A 124 7.48 -14.67 7.27
CA SER A 124 6.36 -15.57 7.02
C SER A 124 5.14 -15.12 7.82
N ARG A 125 3.98 -15.23 7.19
CA ARG A 125 2.69 -14.88 7.77
C ARG A 125 1.76 -16.05 7.47
N GLU A 126 1.14 -16.61 8.49
CA GLU A 126 0.42 -17.87 8.38
C GLU A 126 -0.95 -17.79 9.03
N VAL A 127 -1.95 -18.32 8.33
CA VAL A 127 -3.27 -18.60 8.89
C VAL A 127 -3.38 -20.09 9.14
N THR A 128 -3.79 -20.46 10.34
CA THR A 128 -4.05 -21.85 10.74
C THR A 128 -5.51 -22.01 11.10
N VAL A 129 -6.15 -23.04 10.55
CA VAL A 129 -7.54 -23.40 10.80
C VAL A 129 -7.59 -24.80 11.40
N ASN A 130 -8.19 -24.90 12.57
CA ASN A 130 -8.50 -26.16 13.23
C ASN A 130 -10.02 -26.32 13.27
N LEU A 131 -10.52 -27.38 12.65
CA LEU A 131 -11.93 -27.76 12.65
C LEU A 131 -12.12 -29.07 13.39
N GLU A 132 -13.20 -29.13 14.16
CA GLU A 132 -13.64 -30.28 14.93
C GLU A 132 -15.13 -30.50 14.74
N LYS A 133 -15.54 -31.76 14.64
CA LYS A 133 -16.95 -32.18 14.62
C LYS A 133 -17.14 -33.50 15.38
N PRO A 134 -18.15 -33.61 16.26
CA PRO A 134 -18.44 -34.87 16.93
C PRO A 134 -18.87 -35.96 15.93
N PHE A 135 -18.30 -37.17 16.06
CA PHE A 135 -18.68 -38.34 15.27
C PHE A 135 -19.36 -39.39 16.15
N ARG A 136 -20.68 -39.54 16.01
CA ARG A 136 -21.45 -40.54 16.76
C ARG A 136 -21.34 -41.91 16.08
N SER A 137 -20.46 -42.76 16.59
CA SER A 137 -20.33 -44.16 16.15
C SER A 137 -21.18 -45.11 17.01
N PRO A 138 -21.59 -46.28 16.48
CA PRO A 138 -22.31 -47.30 17.23
C PRO A 138 -21.44 -47.85 18.35
N GLN A 139 -22.08 -48.25 19.46
CA GLN A 139 -21.42 -48.73 20.68
C GLN A 139 -20.37 -49.83 20.45
N PHE A 140 -20.59 -50.71 19.46
CA PHE A 140 -19.65 -51.79 19.13
C PHE A 140 -18.36 -51.31 18.42
N MET A 141 -18.33 -50.09 17.86
CA MET A 141 -17.18 -49.47 17.20
C MET A 141 -16.50 -48.36 18.01
N ILE A 142 -17.13 -47.89 19.10
CA ILE A 142 -16.63 -46.77 19.92
C ILE A 142 -15.19 -46.98 20.42
N ARG A 143 -14.79 -48.22 20.72
CA ARG A 143 -13.42 -48.50 21.20
C ARG A 143 -12.35 -48.43 20.11
N LYS A 144 -12.73 -48.49 18.83
CA LYS A 144 -11.79 -48.52 17.69
C LYS A 144 -11.78 -47.24 16.86
N LEU A 145 -12.87 -46.48 16.84
CA LEU A 145 -12.95 -45.19 16.12
C LEU A 145 -12.90 -44.02 17.09
N GLN A 146 -12.21 -42.95 16.68
CA GLN A 146 -12.27 -41.67 17.39
C GLN A 146 -13.70 -41.14 17.40
N GLN A 147 -14.13 -40.57 18.53
CA GLN A 147 -15.46 -39.99 18.71
C GLN A 147 -15.59 -38.57 18.14
N GLN A 148 -14.51 -38.04 17.58
CA GLN A 148 -14.46 -36.75 16.94
C GLN A 148 -13.66 -36.85 15.65
N VAL A 149 -14.08 -36.06 14.66
CA VAL A 149 -13.32 -35.78 13.48
C VAL A 149 -12.65 -34.44 13.70
N SER A 150 -11.32 -34.39 13.62
CA SER A 150 -10.56 -33.16 13.68
C SER A 150 -9.66 -33.02 12.45
N SER A 151 -9.42 -31.78 12.04
CA SER A 151 -8.51 -31.47 10.95
C SER A 151 -7.83 -30.13 11.20
N THR A 152 -6.56 -30.05 10.85
CA THR A 152 -5.80 -28.81 10.85
C THR A 152 -5.30 -28.56 9.44
N ALA A 153 -5.46 -27.34 8.96
CA ALA A 153 -4.86 -26.85 7.72
C ALA A 153 -4.23 -25.48 7.96
N SER A 154 -3.22 -25.13 7.17
CA SER A 154 -2.64 -23.81 7.21
C SER A 154 -2.30 -23.30 5.81
N ALA A 155 -2.29 -21.97 5.67
CA ALA A 155 -2.00 -21.28 4.42
C ALA A 155 -1.12 -20.06 4.70
N GLN A 156 -0.16 -19.82 3.79
CA GLN A 156 0.73 -18.67 3.88
C GLN A 156 0.07 -17.44 3.26
N VAL A 157 0.16 -16.31 3.95
CA VAL A 157 -0.27 -15.02 3.44
C VAL A 157 0.79 -14.48 2.48
N VAL A 158 0.46 -14.43 1.20
CA VAL A 158 1.34 -13.90 0.15
C VAL A 158 0.75 -12.62 -0.43
N ASP A 159 1.56 -11.56 -0.45
CA ASP A 159 1.21 -10.27 -1.04
C ASP A 159 2.32 -9.88 -2.03
N PRO A 160 2.26 -10.37 -3.28
CA PRO A 160 3.34 -10.17 -4.24
C PRO A 160 3.48 -8.69 -4.63
N VAL A 161 2.39 -7.93 -4.61
CA VAL A 161 2.39 -6.51 -4.96
C VAL A 161 3.18 -5.71 -3.93
N GLU A 162 2.94 -5.94 -2.64
CA GLU A 162 3.75 -5.30 -1.59
C GLU A 162 5.18 -5.78 -1.57
N GLY A 163 5.42 -7.05 -1.90
CA GLY A 163 6.78 -7.57 -2.07
C GLY A 163 7.57 -6.74 -3.09
N ILE A 164 6.98 -6.47 -4.26
CA ILE A 164 7.60 -5.64 -5.29
C ILE A 164 7.80 -4.20 -4.80
N ARG A 165 6.78 -3.60 -4.16
CA ARG A 165 6.88 -2.22 -3.62
C ARG A 165 7.99 -2.08 -2.58
N LEU A 166 8.11 -3.04 -1.67
CA LEU A 166 9.12 -3.02 -0.62
C LEU A 166 10.53 -3.20 -1.21
N ILE A 167 10.68 -4.08 -2.21
CA ILE A 167 11.94 -4.26 -2.93
C ILE A 167 12.32 -2.98 -3.67
N ASP A 168 11.39 -2.34 -4.38
CA ASP A 168 11.65 -1.10 -5.10
C ASP A 168 11.95 0.08 -4.16
N LEU A 169 11.19 0.20 -3.05
CA LEU A 169 11.49 1.15 -1.98
C LEU A 169 12.91 0.99 -1.44
N THR A 170 13.30 -0.25 -1.14
CA THR A 170 14.62 -0.58 -0.57
C THR A 170 15.74 -0.40 -1.59
N ARG A 171 15.49 -0.69 -2.87
CA ARG A 171 16.51 -0.59 -3.92
C ARG A 171 16.69 0.84 -4.42
N THR A 172 15.60 1.55 -4.69
CA THR A 172 15.58 2.80 -5.45
C THR A 172 15.52 4.01 -4.53
N PHE A 173 14.61 4.00 -3.55
CA PHE A 173 14.26 5.21 -2.81
C PHE A 173 14.95 5.35 -1.45
N ILE A 174 15.41 4.24 -0.83
CA ILE A 174 15.98 4.32 0.51
C ILE A 174 17.23 5.20 0.57
N GLN A 175 18.06 5.17 -0.47
CA GLN A 175 19.26 6.02 -0.57
C GLN A 175 18.90 7.50 -0.68
N GLU A 176 17.76 7.83 -1.31
CA GLU A 176 17.30 9.21 -1.44
C GLU A 176 16.69 9.75 -0.15
N VAL A 177 16.12 8.88 0.68
CA VAL A 177 15.46 9.26 1.95
C VAL A 177 16.43 9.21 3.13
N GLN A 178 17.45 8.36 3.06
CA GLN A 178 18.42 8.17 4.15
C GLN A 178 19.11 9.50 4.51
N GLY A 179 18.94 9.92 5.76
CA GLY A 179 19.51 11.18 6.26
C GLY A 179 18.71 12.44 5.93
N LYS A 180 17.67 12.38 5.09
CA LYS A 180 16.82 13.54 4.76
C LYS A 180 15.68 13.77 5.75
N ILE A 181 15.26 12.73 6.47
CA ILE A 181 14.20 12.79 7.48
C ILE A 181 14.71 12.21 8.81
N LYS A 182 14.43 12.91 9.90
CA LYS A 182 14.66 12.41 11.26
C LYS A 182 13.59 11.37 11.64
N PRO A 183 13.91 10.32 12.41
CA PRO A 183 12.94 9.30 12.80
C PRO A 183 11.64 9.85 13.41
N ASP A 184 11.74 10.83 14.32
CA ASP A 184 10.56 11.45 14.95
C ASP A 184 9.69 12.22 13.95
N ALA A 185 10.31 12.85 12.95
CA ALA A 185 9.60 13.56 11.89
C ALA A 185 8.93 12.56 10.93
N ALA A 186 9.57 11.42 10.65
CA ALA A 186 8.99 10.33 9.87
C ALA A 186 7.73 9.80 10.54
N LEU A 187 7.80 9.47 11.83
CA LEU A 187 6.67 8.91 12.58
C LEU A 187 5.48 9.88 12.60
N LYS A 188 5.74 11.17 12.77
CA LYS A 188 4.69 12.22 12.70
C LYS A 188 4.08 12.37 11.31
N ALA A 189 4.80 12.02 10.26
CA ALA A 189 4.31 12.05 8.89
C ALA A 189 3.53 10.78 8.50
N MET A 190 3.62 9.69 9.27
CA MET A 190 2.88 8.44 9.05
C MET A 190 1.44 8.54 9.55
N VAL A 191 0.69 9.50 8.99
CA VAL A 191 -0.73 9.72 9.28
C VAL A 191 -1.54 9.35 8.05
N GLU A 192 -2.61 8.59 8.25
CA GLU A 192 -3.50 8.17 7.16
C GLU A 192 -3.97 9.38 6.35
N PRO A 193 -3.73 9.42 5.03
CA PRO A 193 -4.17 10.52 4.19
C PRO A 193 -5.70 10.58 4.17
N LYS A 194 -6.26 11.75 4.47
CA LYS A 194 -7.71 11.96 4.56
C LYS A 194 -8.41 12.07 3.20
N SER A 195 -7.64 12.17 2.12
CA SER A 195 -8.13 12.27 0.76
C SER A 195 -7.17 11.57 -0.18
N VAL A 196 -7.71 11.06 -1.29
CA VAL A 196 -6.91 10.63 -2.43
C VAL A 196 -6.11 11.86 -2.89
N PRO A 197 -4.80 11.72 -3.22
CA PRO A 197 -4.04 12.81 -3.82
C PRO A 197 -4.81 13.37 -5.02
N ASP A 198 -4.83 14.70 -5.16
CA ASP A 198 -5.43 15.32 -6.33
C ASP A 198 -4.83 14.70 -7.61
N PRO A 199 -5.63 14.53 -8.68
CA PRO A 199 -5.11 14.07 -9.96
C PRO A 199 -3.87 14.89 -10.33
N ALA A 200 -2.88 14.23 -10.95
CA ALA A 200 -1.68 14.91 -11.41
C ALA A 200 -2.05 16.20 -12.13
N ALA A 201 -1.45 17.33 -11.71
CA ALA A 201 -1.80 18.64 -12.24
C ALA A 201 -1.70 18.62 -13.77
N VAL A 202 -2.82 18.87 -14.45
CA VAL A 202 -2.84 18.94 -15.91
C VAL A 202 -2.26 20.28 -16.33
N ILE A 203 -1.00 20.26 -16.78
CA ILE A 203 -0.30 21.47 -17.23
C ILE A 203 -0.70 21.75 -18.69
N ASN A 204 -1.58 22.72 -18.88
CA ASN A 204 -2.11 23.10 -20.19
C ASN A 204 -1.94 24.60 -20.51
N ASN A 205 -1.43 25.37 -19.57
CA ASN A 205 -1.12 26.79 -19.73
C ASN A 205 -0.04 27.23 -18.73
N HIS A 206 0.43 28.47 -18.86
CA HIS A 206 1.47 29.01 -17.97
C HIS A 206 1.03 29.08 -16.50
N GLU A 207 -0.21 29.47 -16.19
CA GLU A 207 -0.68 29.55 -14.80
C GLU A 207 -0.74 28.18 -14.12
N SER A 208 -1.17 27.14 -14.86
CA SER A 208 -1.14 25.76 -14.37
C SER A 208 0.29 25.27 -14.10
N ALA A 209 1.25 25.68 -14.93
CA ALA A 209 2.66 25.37 -14.74
C ALA A 209 3.27 26.11 -13.54
N ALA A 210 2.96 27.40 -13.39
CA ALA A 210 3.38 28.22 -12.25
C ALA A 210 2.78 27.68 -10.94
N SER A 211 1.50 27.35 -10.92
CA SER A 211 0.83 26.72 -9.78
C SER A 211 1.45 25.38 -9.41
N TYR A 212 1.76 24.53 -10.40
CA TYR A 212 2.49 23.28 -10.18
C TYR A 212 3.85 23.53 -9.52
N LEU A 213 4.62 24.54 -9.97
CA LEU A 213 5.90 24.89 -9.35
C LEU A 213 5.74 25.39 -7.91
N ARG A 214 4.76 26.26 -7.63
CA ARG A 214 4.49 26.76 -6.27
C ARG A 214 4.24 25.60 -5.30
N THR A 215 3.49 24.58 -5.73
CA THR A 215 3.29 23.36 -4.94
C THR A 215 4.56 22.52 -4.82
N LEU A 216 5.27 22.29 -5.93
CA LEU A 216 6.47 21.44 -5.97
C LEU A 216 7.59 21.93 -5.05
N VAL A 217 7.83 23.24 -5.02
CA VAL A 217 8.92 23.85 -4.25
C VAL A 217 8.45 24.49 -2.94
N ASN A 218 7.16 24.35 -2.62
CA ASN A 218 6.49 25.03 -1.50
C ASN A 218 6.78 26.54 -1.49
N GLY A 219 6.76 27.16 -2.68
CA GLY A 219 7.13 28.55 -2.91
C GLY A 219 5.93 29.46 -3.16
N LYS A 220 6.19 30.77 -3.24
CA LYS A 220 5.15 31.78 -3.51
C LYS A 220 5.56 32.69 -4.66
N GLU A 221 4.58 33.14 -5.43
CA GLU A 221 4.83 34.18 -6.44
C GLU A 221 5.33 35.45 -5.75
N GLN A 222 6.38 36.05 -6.31
CA GLN A 222 6.95 37.27 -5.77
C GLN A 222 7.38 38.22 -6.87
N THR A 223 7.08 39.51 -6.68
CA THR A 223 7.63 40.58 -7.52
C THR A 223 8.92 41.10 -6.90
N MET A 224 9.99 41.07 -7.69
CA MET A 224 11.34 41.51 -7.33
C MET A 224 11.73 42.77 -8.10
N VAL A 225 12.63 43.56 -7.53
CA VAL A 225 13.18 44.76 -8.18
C VAL A 225 14.56 44.42 -8.74
N VAL A 226 14.73 44.52 -10.05
CA VAL A 226 15.98 44.14 -10.73
C VAL A 226 16.97 45.30 -10.74
N ASN A 227 16.53 46.47 -11.19
CA ASN A 227 17.30 47.72 -11.15
C ASN A 227 16.37 48.93 -11.24
N GLY A 228 16.53 49.91 -10.33
CA GLY A 228 15.69 51.11 -10.32
C GLY A 228 14.19 50.79 -10.34
N SER A 229 13.50 51.12 -11.44
CA SER A 229 12.06 50.87 -11.65
C SER A 229 11.73 49.53 -12.30
N THR A 230 12.70 48.73 -12.74
CA THR A 230 12.47 47.46 -13.42
C THR A 230 12.04 46.38 -12.43
N LYS A 231 10.86 45.82 -12.64
CA LYS A 231 10.32 44.72 -11.84
C LYS A 231 10.37 43.39 -12.60
N ARG A 232 10.50 42.30 -11.85
CA ARG A 232 10.46 40.91 -12.32
C ARG A 232 9.52 40.12 -11.43
N VAL A 233 8.47 39.54 -12.00
CA VAL A 233 7.63 38.56 -11.29
C VAL A 233 8.29 37.19 -11.44
N VAL A 234 8.48 36.50 -10.32
CA VAL A 234 8.96 35.13 -10.24
C VAL A 234 7.79 34.25 -9.82
N ASP A 235 7.58 33.15 -10.55
CA ASP A 235 6.39 32.30 -10.37
C ASP A 235 6.37 31.58 -9.02
N ALA A 236 7.53 31.17 -8.51
CA ALA A 236 7.69 30.65 -7.15
C ALA A 236 9.08 30.96 -6.56
N LEU A 237 9.12 31.67 -5.44
CA LEU A 237 10.32 31.79 -4.59
C LEU A 237 10.22 30.78 -3.45
N ASP A 238 11.22 29.91 -3.32
CA ASP A 238 11.29 28.91 -2.25
C ASP A 238 11.85 29.49 -0.93
N ALA A 239 11.84 28.68 0.14
CA ALA A 239 12.37 29.08 1.45
C ALA A 239 13.87 29.38 1.46
N ASN A 240 14.63 28.88 0.47
CA ASN A 240 16.07 29.09 0.33
C ASN A 240 16.40 30.32 -0.53
N LYS A 241 15.39 31.07 -0.97
CA LYS A 241 15.49 32.19 -1.93
C LYS A 241 15.94 31.77 -3.33
N VAL A 242 15.62 30.55 -3.74
CA VAL A 242 15.77 30.09 -5.12
C VAL A 242 14.52 30.49 -5.89
N ALA A 243 14.70 31.26 -6.96
CA ALA A 243 13.63 31.74 -7.82
C ALA A 243 13.34 30.71 -8.93
N HIS A 244 12.11 30.20 -8.98
CA HIS A 244 11.64 29.25 -9.97
C HIS A 244 10.71 29.95 -10.96
N GLN A 245 11.02 29.83 -12.25
CA GLN A 245 10.20 30.37 -13.34
C GLN A 245 9.67 29.25 -14.24
N ALA A 246 8.37 29.26 -14.54
CA ALA A 246 7.73 28.36 -15.48
C ALA A 246 7.69 28.96 -16.89
N TYR A 247 8.01 28.15 -17.89
CA TYR A 247 7.83 28.46 -19.30
C TYR A 247 7.02 27.35 -19.98
N TYR A 248 5.72 27.59 -20.13
CA TYR A 248 4.82 26.72 -20.89
C TYR A 248 4.82 27.08 -22.39
N THR A 249 4.80 28.38 -22.69
CA THR A 249 5.06 28.92 -24.03
C THR A 249 6.20 29.93 -23.91
N PHE A 250 7.13 29.92 -24.87
CA PHE A 250 8.27 30.82 -24.85
C PHE A 250 8.81 31.09 -26.26
N ASN A 251 9.50 32.22 -26.38
CA ASN A 251 10.29 32.56 -27.56
C ASN A 251 11.74 32.78 -27.11
N GLU A 252 12.68 32.01 -27.63
CA GLU A 252 14.08 32.10 -27.19
C GLU A 252 14.69 33.49 -27.35
N ASN A 253 14.35 34.22 -28.41
CA ASN A 253 14.86 35.57 -28.62
C ASN A 253 14.36 36.53 -27.54
N GLN A 254 13.10 36.38 -27.12
CA GLN A 254 12.56 37.16 -26.01
C GLN A 254 13.22 36.77 -24.69
N LEU A 255 13.41 35.47 -24.44
CA LEU A 255 14.10 35.01 -23.23
C LEU A 255 15.51 35.57 -23.11
N ARG A 256 16.29 35.56 -24.21
CA ARG A 256 17.66 36.10 -24.24
C ARG A 256 17.71 37.62 -24.03
N LYS A 257 16.77 38.36 -24.62
CA LYS A 257 16.79 39.83 -24.60
C LYS A 257 16.17 40.42 -23.35
N GLU A 258 15.19 39.75 -22.74
CA GLU A 258 14.37 40.33 -21.68
C GLU A 258 14.51 39.63 -20.34
N GLN A 259 14.33 38.31 -20.29
CA GLN A 259 14.20 37.59 -19.02
C GLN A 259 15.57 37.15 -18.47
N MET A 260 16.44 36.60 -19.32
CA MET A 260 17.77 36.15 -18.92
C MET A 260 18.61 37.28 -18.31
N PRO A 261 18.67 38.51 -18.88
CA PRO A 261 19.44 39.59 -18.27
C PRO A 261 18.90 40.04 -16.91
N LYS A 262 17.58 39.98 -16.71
CA LYS A 262 16.94 40.31 -15.43
C LYS A 262 17.30 39.31 -14.35
N ASP A 263 17.16 38.03 -14.66
CA ASP A 263 17.43 36.96 -13.70
C ASP A 263 18.94 36.84 -13.40
N ALA A 264 19.81 37.07 -14.41
CA ALA A 264 21.26 37.17 -14.20
C ALA A 264 21.67 38.42 -13.39
N ALA A 265 20.91 39.52 -13.45
CA ALA A 265 21.14 40.67 -12.59
C ALA A 265 20.72 40.39 -11.14
N LEU A 266 19.58 39.72 -10.92
CA LEU A 266 19.14 39.28 -9.60
C LEU A 266 20.14 38.33 -8.94
N LEU A 267 20.70 37.38 -9.70
CA LEU A 267 21.77 36.48 -9.24
C LEU A 267 23.04 37.23 -8.84
N ARG A 268 23.45 38.24 -9.63
CA ARG A 268 24.66 39.03 -9.35
C ARG A 268 24.50 39.95 -8.15
N ASP A 269 23.31 40.49 -7.91
CA ASP A 269 22.98 41.27 -6.71
C ASP A 269 23.04 40.38 -5.46
N GLY A 270 22.53 39.15 -5.54
CA GLY A 270 22.62 38.14 -4.47
C GLY A 270 21.81 38.46 -3.21
N GLY A 271 21.10 39.59 -3.15
CA GLY A 271 20.29 39.99 -2.00
C GLY A 271 18.89 39.36 -1.99
N GLN A 272 18.20 39.42 -3.14
CA GLN A 272 16.82 38.95 -3.29
C GLN A 272 16.71 37.46 -3.64
N VAL A 273 17.69 36.91 -4.35
CA VAL A 273 17.75 35.49 -4.74
C VAL A 273 19.15 34.93 -4.49
N THR A 274 19.21 33.66 -4.13
CA THR A 274 20.47 32.89 -3.98
C THR A 274 20.69 31.97 -5.19
N GLY A 275 19.65 31.69 -5.97
CA GLY A 275 19.67 30.86 -7.16
C GLY A 275 18.48 31.13 -8.07
N VAL A 276 18.58 30.75 -9.35
CA VAL A 276 17.48 30.84 -10.31
C VAL A 276 17.38 29.53 -11.08
N VAL A 277 16.16 28.99 -11.18
CA VAL A 277 15.83 27.79 -11.93
C VAL A 277 14.74 28.09 -12.93
N TRP A 278 15.00 27.79 -14.21
CA TRP A 278 14.02 27.89 -15.28
C TRP A 278 13.48 26.51 -15.62
N HIS A 279 12.17 26.37 -15.48
CA HIS A 279 11.43 25.15 -15.77
C HIS A 279 10.70 25.28 -17.10
N PHE A 280 11.03 24.41 -18.05
CA PHE A 280 10.35 24.36 -19.34
C PHE A 280 9.40 23.17 -19.39
N PHE A 281 8.16 23.44 -19.79
CA PHE A 281 7.10 22.44 -19.85
C PHE A 281 6.78 22.10 -21.29
N LYS A 282 6.52 20.82 -21.59
CA LYS A 282 6.03 20.44 -22.91
C LYS A 282 4.66 21.04 -23.18
N LEU A 283 4.43 21.42 -24.43
CA LEU A 283 3.10 21.79 -24.89
C LEU A 283 2.23 20.53 -24.98
N SER A 284 0.94 20.64 -24.67
CA SER A 284 0.05 19.46 -24.61
C SER A 284 -0.09 18.70 -25.95
N LYS A 285 0.33 19.32 -27.07
CA LYS A 285 0.33 18.73 -28.42
C LYS A 285 1.73 18.30 -28.91
N GLN A 286 2.74 18.37 -28.06
CA GLN A 286 4.13 18.06 -28.41
C GLN A 286 4.68 17.02 -27.45
N ASP A 287 5.46 16.07 -27.97
CA ASP A 287 6.05 15.00 -27.14
C ASP A 287 7.25 15.46 -26.33
N LYS A 288 7.88 16.59 -26.70
CA LYS A 288 9.09 17.12 -26.06
C LYS A 288 9.11 18.64 -26.05
N VAL A 289 9.83 19.19 -25.08
CA VAL A 289 10.16 20.63 -25.04
C VAL A 289 11.14 20.96 -26.17
N LYS A 290 10.81 21.97 -26.98
CA LYS A 290 11.71 22.50 -28.03
C LYS A 290 12.59 23.62 -27.49
N LEU A 291 13.61 23.27 -26.72
CA LEU A 291 14.64 24.19 -26.25
C LEU A 291 15.96 23.93 -26.99
N SER A 292 16.56 24.96 -27.57
CA SER A 292 17.85 24.84 -28.25
C SER A 292 18.99 24.60 -27.26
N ASN A 293 19.93 23.73 -27.64
CA ASN A 293 21.14 23.48 -26.86
C ASN A 293 21.95 24.77 -26.63
N GLY A 294 21.92 25.71 -27.58
CA GLY A 294 22.58 27.01 -27.44
C GLY A 294 21.97 27.85 -26.31
N LEU A 295 20.63 27.93 -26.22
CA LEU A 295 19.99 28.65 -25.11
C LEU A 295 20.32 28.01 -23.77
N ARG A 296 20.27 26.68 -23.70
CA ARG A 296 20.59 25.95 -22.48
C ARG A 296 22.01 26.26 -21.97
N GLN A 297 23.00 26.19 -22.85
CA GLN A 297 24.39 26.49 -22.49
C GLN A 297 24.57 27.96 -22.06
N GLU A 298 23.85 28.89 -22.69
CA GLU A 298 23.91 30.30 -22.29
C GLU A 298 23.29 30.56 -20.92
N LEU A 299 22.16 29.91 -20.60
CA LEU A 299 21.54 29.98 -19.27
C LEU A 299 22.47 29.43 -18.20
N GLU A 300 23.06 28.26 -18.44
CA GLU A 300 24.01 27.62 -17.52
C GLU A 300 25.24 28.52 -17.29
N ARG A 301 25.76 29.21 -18.31
CA ARG A 301 26.85 30.20 -18.18
C ARG A 301 26.49 31.42 -17.34
N GLN A 302 25.21 31.79 -17.28
CA GLN A 302 24.70 32.86 -16.41
C GLN A 302 24.36 32.37 -14.99
N GLY A 303 24.63 31.09 -14.67
CA GLY A 303 24.30 30.48 -13.39
C GLY A 303 22.82 30.13 -13.22
N ILE A 304 22.05 30.11 -14.32
CA ILE A 304 20.63 29.74 -14.32
C ILE A 304 20.52 28.24 -14.60
N VAL A 305 19.91 27.50 -13.67
CA VAL A 305 19.70 26.05 -13.81
C VAL A 305 18.48 25.79 -14.69
N VAL A 306 18.58 24.84 -15.62
CA VAL A 306 17.49 24.49 -16.53
C VAL A 306 16.92 23.12 -16.15
N VAL A 307 15.60 23.06 -15.97
CA VAL A 307 14.84 21.83 -15.72
C VAL A 307 13.80 21.67 -16.81
N ILE A 308 13.67 20.45 -17.35
CA ILE A 308 12.73 20.12 -18.42
C ILE A 308 11.68 19.15 -17.86
N HIS A 309 10.41 19.47 -18.07
CA HIS A 309 9.26 18.65 -17.72
C HIS A 309 8.61 18.14 -19.01
N GLU A 310 8.77 16.83 -19.27
CA GLU A 310 8.22 16.09 -20.42
C GLU A 310 6.95 15.31 -20.10
#